data_AF-A0A1Q8Z650-F1
#
_entry.id   AF-A0A1Q8Z650-F1
#
_cell.length_a   1.000
_cell.length_b   1.000
_cell.length_c   1.000
_cell.angle_alpha   90.00
_cell.angle_beta   90.00
_cell.angle_gamma   90.00
#
_symmetry.space_group_name_H-M   'P 1'
#
loop_
_entity.id
_entity.type
_entity.pdbx_description
1 polymer ?
#
loop_
_entity_poly.entity_id
_entity_poly.type
_entity_poly.pdbx_seq_one_letter_code
_entity_poly.pdbx_strand_id
1 'polypeptide(L)'
;MIGGTIHPVLAQTQRYPTPQELESLITPLQSRIATVQNSRPYRNQRTTAEKQRLATLVKAWSTLDPAVAPFLGEWRAIEETKSIYPSRTRGRVCIVQHELPASIRDNGLSLSFGTIANGQIQTEAFSILVRQGDFLGAAFVQNNHPYLYEYGNRGPLKASVDQQIRDRFNQAGCLTGLPK
;
A
#
# COMPACT_ATOMS: atom_id res chain seq x y z
N MET A 1 -54.62 -2.52 -5.84
CA MET A 1 -53.45 -3.13 -5.13
C MET A 1 -52.43 -3.52 -6.17
N ILE A 2 -51.34 -2.77 -6.31
CA ILE A 2 -50.22 -3.11 -7.21
C ILE A 2 -49.05 -3.48 -6.29
N GLY A 3 -48.74 -4.77 -6.22
CA GLY A 3 -47.64 -5.30 -5.44
C GLY A 3 -46.32 -5.00 -6.13
N GLY A 4 -45.56 -4.05 -5.58
CA GLY A 4 -44.17 -3.81 -5.98
C GLY A 4 -43.28 -4.87 -5.35
N THR A 5 -42.74 -5.78 -6.16
CA THR A 5 -41.62 -6.63 -5.77
C THR A 5 -40.36 -5.77 -5.69
N ILE A 6 -40.04 -5.31 -4.48
CA ILE A 6 -38.73 -4.72 -4.16
C ILE A 6 -37.72 -5.87 -4.23
N HIS A 7 -36.98 -5.94 -5.33
CA HIS A 7 -35.81 -6.80 -5.42
C HIS A 7 -34.73 -6.20 -4.51
N PRO A 8 -34.18 -6.94 -3.54
CA PRO A 8 -33.06 -6.45 -2.76
C PRO A 8 -31.87 -6.32 -3.71
N VAL A 9 -31.53 -5.07 -4.05
CA VAL A 9 -30.20 -4.77 -4.59
C VAL A 9 -29.23 -5.11 -3.47
N LEU A 10 -28.55 -6.25 -3.57
CA LEU A 10 -27.39 -6.55 -2.72
C LEU A 10 -26.33 -5.49 -3.03
N ALA A 11 -26.35 -4.40 -2.26
CA ALA A 11 -25.32 -3.39 -2.32
C ALA A 11 -23.98 -4.09 -2.04
N GLN A 12 -23.06 -4.03 -3.00
CA GLN A 12 -21.69 -4.47 -2.80
C GLN A 12 -21.08 -3.58 -1.72
N THR A 13 -21.08 -4.04 -0.47
CA THR A 13 -20.56 -3.26 0.66
C THR A 13 -19.04 -3.29 0.60
N GLN A 14 -18.46 -2.19 0.12
CA GLN A 14 -17.05 -1.93 0.30
C GLN A 14 -16.79 -1.77 1.81
N ARG A 15 -15.93 -2.62 2.36
CA ARG A 15 -15.62 -2.68 3.79
C ARG A 15 -14.18 -3.12 3.99
N TYR A 16 -13.62 -2.81 5.15
CA TYR A 16 -12.38 -3.44 5.56
C TYR A 16 -12.58 -4.96 5.77
N PRO A 17 -11.54 -5.78 5.54
CA PRO A 17 -11.52 -7.14 6.05
C PRO A 17 -11.76 -7.15 7.56
N THR A 18 -12.54 -8.10 8.04
CA THR A 18 -12.68 -8.38 9.47
C THR A 18 -11.34 -8.90 10.03
N PRO A 19 -11.12 -8.86 11.36
CA PRO A 19 -9.91 -9.42 11.97
C PRO A 19 -9.68 -10.89 11.60
N GLN A 20 -10.74 -11.71 11.59
CA GLN A 20 -10.67 -13.13 11.23
C GLN A 20 -10.30 -13.34 9.75
N GLU A 21 -10.91 -12.57 8.84
CA GLU A 21 -10.55 -12.62 7.41
C GLU A 21 -9.10 -12.19 7.20
N LEU A 22 -8.67 -11.09 7.85
CA LEU A 22 -7.31 -10.61 7.77
C LEU A 22 -6.30 -11.66 8.27
N GLU A 23 -6.57 -12.30 9.40
CA GLU A 23 -5.72 -13.37 9.95
C GLU A 23 -5.63 -14.56 8.99
N SER A 24 -6.76 -14.96 8.40
CA SER A 24 -6.82 -16.06 7.41
C SER A 24 -6.04 -15.77 6.12
N LEU A 25 -5.91 -14.49 5.76
CA LEU A 25 -5.13 -14.05 4.60
C LEU A 25 -3.64 -13.92 4.92
N ILE A 26 -3.28 -13.34 6.07
CA ILE A 26 -1.89 -13.02 6.42
C ILE A 26 -1.11 -14.27 6.86
N THR A 27 -1.74 -15.22 7.54
CA THR A 27 -1.05 -16.43 8.02
C THR A 27 -0.42 -17.24 6.86
N PRO A 28 -1.15 -17.53 5.76
CA PRO A 28 -0.55 -18.21 4.61
C PRO A 28 0.53 -17.39 3.88
N LEU A 29 0.43 -16.05 3.87
CA LEU A 29 1.49 -15.18 3.32
C LEU A 29 2.78 -15.36 4.13
N GLN A 30 2.69 -15.28 5.47
CA GLN A 30 3.85 -15.44 6.36
C GLN A 30 4.59 -16.76 6.11
N SER A 31 3.86 -17.86 5.98
CA SER A 31 4.45 -19.18 5.70
C SER A 31 5.13 -19.24 4.32
N ARG A 32 4.62 -18.50 3.32
CA ARG A 32 5.13 -18.55 1.95
C ARG A 32 6.30 -17.61 1.68
N ILE A 33 6.47 -16.53 2.44
CA ILE A 33 7.55 -15.52 2.26
C ILE A 33 8.92 -16.18 2.08
N ALA A 34 9.26 -17.15 2.94
CA ALA A 34 10.55 -17.84 2.89
C ALA A 34 10.78 -18.57 1.55
N THR A 35 9.72 -19.06 0.94
CA THR A 35 9.74 -19.80 -0.33
C THR A 35 9.71 -18.86 -1.54
N VAL A 36 8.95 -17.76 -1.48
CA VAL A 36 8.73 -16.88 -2.64
C VAL A 36 9.78 -15.78 -2.78
N GLN A 37 10.54 -15.44 -1.73
CA GLN A 37 11.57 -14.38 -1.79
C GLN A 37 12.67 -14.58 -2.84
N ASN A 38 12.86 -15.81 -3.34
CA ASN A 38 13.85 -16.12 -4.38
C ASN A 38 13.24 -16.32 -5.77
N SER A 39 11.92 -16.41 -5.88
CA SER A 39 11.20 -16.55 -7.15
C SER A 39 10.96 -15.17 -7.79
N ARG A 40 10.69 -15.15 -9.11
CA ARG A 40 10.15 -13.93 -9.74
C ARG A 40 8.67 -13.81 -9.34
N PRO A 41 8.15 -12.60 -9.05
CA PRO A 41 8.79 -11.28 -9.13
C PRO A 41 9.58 -10.85 -7.88
N TYR A 42 9.53 -11.61 -6.79
CA TYR A 42 9.98 -11.18 -5.46
C TYR A 42 11.49 -11.30 -5.19
N ARG A 43 12.24 -11.82 -6.17
CA ARG A 43 13.70 -11.88 -6.10
C ARG A 43 14.26 -10.47 -5.89
N ASN A 44 15.08 -10.32 -4.86
CA ASN A 44 15.72 -9.06 -4.54
C ASN A 44 16.76 -8.66 -5.58
N GLN A 45 16.40 -7.74 -6.46
CA GLN A 45 17.26 -7.19 -7.51
C GLN A 45 17.85 -5.81 -7.13
N ARG A 46 17.62 -5.34 -5.90
CA ARG A 46 18.10 -4.03 -5.44
C ARG A 46 19.62 -4.01 -5.32
N THR A 47 20.23 -2.97 -5.87
CA THR A 47 21.64 -2.62 -5.68
C THR A 47 21.93 -2.25 -4.22
N THR A 48 23.21 -2.31 -3.82
CA THR A 48 23.66 -1.85 -2.50
C THR A 48 23.31 -0.37 -2.28
N ALA A 49 23.41 0.46 -3.32
CA ALA A 49 23.05 1.88 -3.24
C ALA A 49 21.56 2.09 -2.96
N GLU A 50 20.67 1.33 -3.61
CA GLU A 50 19.22 1.41 -3.35
C GLU A 50 18.88 0.95 -1.93
N LYS A 51 19.49 -0.14 -1.46
CA LYS A 51 19.33 -0.62 -0.08
C LYS A 51 19.76 0.44 0.93
N GLN A 52 20.90 1.09 0.68
CA GLN A 52 21.41 2.15 1.55
C GLN A 52 20.48 3.37 1.56
N ARG A 53 20.00 3.83 0.40
CA ARG A 53 19.05 4.96 0.32
C ARG A 53 17.77 4.68 1.09
N LEU A 54 17.21 3.48 0.94
CA LEU A 54 16.04 3.07 1.70
C LEU A 54 16.33 3.02 3.21
N ALA A 55 17.46 2.43 3.61
CA ALA A 55 17.85 2.36 5.02
C ALA A 55 18.00 3.76 5.64
N THR A 56 18.63 4.70 4.92
CA THR A 56 18.75 6.10 5.34
C THR A 56 17.38 6.76 5.49
N LEU A 57 16.48 6.58 4.51
CA LEU A 57 15.12 7.11 4.57
C LEU A 57 14.37 6.60 5.82
N VAL A 58 14.33 5.28 6.01
CA VAL A 58 13.63 4.67 7.14
C VAL A 58 14.24 5.07 8.47
N LYS A 59 15.58 5.11 8.57
CA LYS A 59 16.27 5.55 9.78
C LYS A 59 15.91 7.00 10.11
N ALA A 60 15.97 7.91 9.14
CA ALA A 60 15.64 9.31 9.37
C ALA A 60 14.19 9.50 9.85
N TRP A 61 13.26 8.78 9.26
CA TRP A 61 11.85 8.85 9.66
C TRP A 61 11.52 8.11 10.95
N SER A 62 12.31 7.10 11.36
CA SER A 62 12.05 6.36 12.59
C SER A 62 12.11 7.21 13.86
N THR A 63 12.84 8.32 13.84
CA THR A 63 12.92 9.26 14.97
C THR A 63 11.65 10.13 15.08
N LEU A 64 11.06 10.51 13.95
CA LEU A 64 9.91 11.43 13.91
C LEU A 64 8.57 10.69 13.92
N ASP A 65 8.49 9.61 13.15
CA ASP A 65 7.30 8.78 13.03
C ASP A 65 7.68 7.29 12.95
N PRO A 66 8.00 6.67 14.11
CA PRO A 66 8.40 5.26 14.17
C PRO A 66 7.30 4.30 13.71
N ALA A 67 6.04 4.71 13.71
CA ALA A 67 4.91 3.89 13.27
C ALA A 67 4.84 3.85 11.73
N VAL A 68 5.13 4.97 11.07
CA VAL A 68 5.14 5.08 9.60
C VAL A 68 6.43 4.55 8.98
N ALA A 69 7.59 4.82 9.59
CA ALA A 69 8.91 4.51 9.02
C ALA A 69 9.06 3.08 8.47
N PRO A 70 8.55 2.02 9.13
CA PRO A 70 8.57 0.65 8.61
C PRO A 70 7.93 0.46 7.23
N PHE A 71 6.97 1.31 6.85
CA PHE A 71 6.23 1.16 5.60
C PHE A 71 6.80 1.96 4.44
N LEU A 72 7.69 2.92 4.71
CA LEU A 72 8.20 3.83 3.70
C LEU A 72 9.01 3.11 2.62
N GLY A 73 8.80 3.51 1.37
CA GLY A 73 9.48 2.94 0.21
C GLY A 73 8.55 2.66 -0.95
N GLU A 74 9.15 2.25 -2.06
CA GLU A 74 8.44 1.75 -3.25
C GLU A 74 8.31 0.23 -3.16
N TRP A 75 7.09 -0.29 -3.05
CA TRP A 75 6.79 -1.72 -3.01
C TRP A 75 6.41 -2.20 -4.40
N ARG A 76 6.89 -3.38 -4.81
CA ARG A 76 6.75 -3.87 -6.19
C ARG A 76 6.02 -5.21 -6.24
N ALA A 77 5.12 -5.34 -7.20
CA ALA A 77 4.49 -6.59 -7.60
C ALA A 77 4.74 -6.83 -9.11
N ILE A 78 4.07 -7.83 -9.70
CA ILE A 78 4.27 -8.20 -11.12
C ILE A 78 3.87 -7.05 -12.05
N GLU A 79 2.73 -6.42 -11.78
CA GLU A 79 2.06 -5.49 -12.70
C GLU A 79 1.83 -4.10 -12.10
N GLU A 80 2.28 -3.89 -10.87
CA GLU A 80 2.07 -2.64 -10.18
C GLU A 80 3.15 -2.32 -9.15
N THR A 81 3.25 -1.03 -8.83
CA THR A 81 4.09 -0.52 -7.75
C THR A 81 3.23 0.32 -6.81
N LYS A 82 3.54 0.23 -5.52
CA LYS A 82 2.89 1.01 -4.47
C LYS A 82 3.95 1.74 -3.67
N SER A 83 4.03 3.06 -3.83
CA SER A 83 4.96 3.92 -3.10
C SER A 83 4.26 4.52 -1.88
N ILE A 84 4.84 4.30 -0.71
CA ILE A 84 4.31 4.80 0.57
C ILE A 84 5.22 5.94 1.05
N TYR A 85 4.68 7.14 1.01
CA TYR A 85 5.33 8.38 1.41
C TYR A 85 4.89 8.81 2.82
N PRO A 86 5.78 9.44 3.60
CA PRO A 86 5.41 10.03 4.88
C PRO A 86 4.56 11.29 4.69
N SER A 87 3.78 11.63 5.72
CA SER A 87 3.07 12.91 5.85
C SER A 87 3.68 13.75 6.98
N ARG A 88 3.48 15.07 6.93
CA ARG A 88 3.70 15.97 8.07
C ARG A 88 2.82 15.63 9.28
N THR A 89 1.70 14.95 9.04
CA THR A 89 0.82 14.50 10.12
C THR A 89 1.28 13.13 10.60
N ARG A 90 1.59 13.02 11.89
CA ARG A 90 2.04 11.77 12.51
C ARG A 90 1.00 10.66 12.34
N GLY A 91 1.48 9.45 12.03
CA GLY A 91 0.64 8.28 11.78
C GLY A 91 -0.10 8.32 10.44
N ARG A 92 0.14 9.30 9.56
CA ARG A 92 -0.48 9.36 8.22
C ARG A 92 0.54 9.09 7.13
N VAL A 93 0.06 8.45 6.07
CA VAL A 93 0.84 8.14 4.88
C VAL A 93 0.10 8.55 3.61
N CYS A 94 0.87 8.79 2.56
CA CYS A 94 0.36 9.01 1.22
C CYS A 94 0.82 7.86 0.34
N ILE A 95 -0.12 7.28 -0.39
CA ILE A 95 0.10 6.06 -1.17
C ILE A 95 -0.09 6.42 -2.63
N VAL A 96 0.99 6.34 -3.39
CA VAL A 96 0.98 6.50 -4.84
C VAL A 96 1.08 5.12 -5.45
N GLN A 97 0.09 4.72 -6.24
CA GLN A 97 0.08 3.45 -6.93
C GLN A 97 0.21 3.69 -8.44
N HIS A 98 1.08 2.90 -9.06
CA HIS A 98 1.16 2.75 -10.50
C HIS A 98 0.73 1.34 -10.85
N GLU A 99 -0.34 1.19 -11.59
CA GLU A 99 -0.87 -0.08 -12.10
C GLU A 99 -0.89 -0.07 -13.64
N LEU A 100 -1.19 -1.21 -14.25
CA LEU A 100 -1.41 -1.26 -15.69
C LEU A 100 -2.62 -0.39 -16.06
N PRO A 101 -2.50 0.54 -17.02
CA PRO A 101 -3.62 1.36 -17.47
C PRO A 101 -4.84 0.53 -17.86
N ALA A 102 -6.01 0.83 -17.29
CA ALA A 102 -7.25 0.15 -17.65
C ALA A 102 -7.78 0.60 -19.03
N SER A 103 -7.29 1.73 -19.56
CA SER A 103 -7.65 2.26 -20.87
C SER A 103 -6.58 3.21 -21.40
N ILE A 104 -6.68 3.61 -22.69
CA ILE A 104 -5.79 4.62 -23.29
C ILE A 104 -5.86 6.02 -22.64
N ARG A 105 -6.89 6.29 -21.83
CA ARG A 105 -7.09 7.56 -21.12
C ARG A 105 -6.65 7.50 -19.66
N ASP A 106 -6.39 6.29 -19.18
CA ASP A 106 -5.85 6.03 -17.86
C ASP A 106 -4.33 5.94 -17.99
N ASN A 107 -3.59 6.52 -17.06
CA ASN A 107 -2.14 6.36 -16.98
C ASN A 107 -1.73 5.38 -15.87
N GLY A 108 -2.71 4.69 -15.27
CA GLY A 108 -2.53 3.75 -14.19
C GLY A 108 -2.04 4.41 -12.91
N LEU A 109 -2.21 5.72 -12.74
CA LEU A 109 -1.71 6.46 -11.58
C LEU A 109 -2.85 6.79 -10.62
N SER A 110 -2.74 6.33 -9.38
CA SER A 110 -3.66 6.71 -8.31
C SER A 110 -2.95 7.23 -7.06
N LEU A 111 -3.59 8.19 -6.38
CA LEU A 111 -3.19 8.72 -5.09
C LEU A 111 -4.29 8.42 -4.08
N SER A 112 -3.92 7.72 -3.01
CA SER A 112 -4.77 7.47 -1.84
C SER A 112 -4.01 7.81 -0.56
N PHE A 113 -4.72 7.81 0.57
CA PHE A 113 -4.15 8.10 1.88
C PHE A 113 -4.45 6.98 2.86
N GLY A 114 -3.65 6.93 3.93
CA GLY A 114 -3.88 5.97 4.99
C GLY A 114 -3.41 6.46 6.35
N THR A 115 -3.87 5.76 7.38
CA THR A 115 -3.51 5.98 8.78
C THR A 115 -2.93 4.71 9.37
N ILE A 116 -1.92 4.84 10.21
CA ILE A 116 -1.37 3.72 10.97
C ILE A 116 -2.29 3.43 12.15
N ALA A 117 -2.81 2.21 12.20
CA ALA A 117 -3.57 1.68 13.33
C ALA A 117 -3.10 0.24 13.60
N ASN A 118 -2.80 -0.09 14.87
CA ASN A 118 -2.36 -1.43 15.28
C ASN A 118 -1.18 -2.00 14.46
N GLY A 119 -0.22 -1.13 14.08
CA GLY A 119 0.94 -1.54 13.29
C GLY A 119 0.63 -1.89 11.84
N GLN A 120 -0.50 -1.44 11.30
CA GLN A 120 -0.96 -1.66 9.93
C GLN A 120 -1.40 -0.31 9.32
N ILE A 121 -1.41 -0.19 8.00
CA ILE A 121 -2.00 0.98 7.33
C ILE A 121 -3.46 0.66 6.99
N GLN A 122 -4.40 1.43 7.51
CA GLN A 122 -5.77 1.45 7.02
C GLN A 122 -5.87 2.54 5.95
N THR A 123 -6.25 2.16 4.73
CA THR A 123 -6.39 3.10 3.61
C THR A 123 -7.82 3.62 3.50
N GLU A 124 -8.00 4.79 2.91
CA GLU A 124 -9.34 5.34 2.60
C GLU A 124 -10.11 4.48 1.58
N ALA A 125 -9.41 3.61 0.82
CA ALA A 125 -9.99 2.68 -0.14
C ALA A 125 -10.40 1.33 0.50
N PHE A 126 -10.57 1.28 1.82
CA PHE A 126 -10.97 0.08 2.57
C PHE A 126 -9.99 -1.10 2.45
N SER A 127 -8.70 -0.81 2.26
CA SER A 127 -7.63 -1.82 2.31
C SER A 127 -6.85 -1.73 3.61
N ILE A 128 -6.30 -2.86 4.06
CA ILE A 128 -5.37 -2.95 5.18
C ILE A 128 -4.01 -3.37 4.61
N LEU A 129 -2.99 -2.54 4.79
CA LEU A 129 -1.61 -2.88 4.41
C LEU A 129 -0.86 -3.42 5.62
N VAL A 130 -0.38 -4.65 5.51
CA VAL A 130 0.34 -5.37 6.57
C VAL A 130 1.75 -5.65 6.09
N ARG A 131 2.75 -5.20 6.84
CA ARG A 131 4.16 -5.48 6.53
C ARG A 131 4.61 -6.78 7.19
N GLN A 132 5.31 -7.62 6.42
CA GLN A 132 5.97 -8.84 6.89
C GLN A 132 7.39 -8.86 6.34
N GLY A 133 8.35 -8.33 7.11
CA GLY A 133 9.74 -8.20 6.66
C GLY A 133 9.90 -7.26 5.47
N ASP A 134 10.36 -7.80 4.33
CA ASP A 134 10.51 -7.10 3.05
C ASP A 134 9.31 -7.31 2.10
N PHE A 135 8.19 -7.77 2.65
CA PHE A 135 6.90 -7.92 1.97
C PHE A 135 5.82 -7.00 2.57
N LEU A 136 4.87 -6.65 1.73
CA LEU A 136 3.67 -5.89 2.07
C LEU A 136 2.46 -6.61 1.50
N GLY A 137 1.55 -7.05 2.35
CA GLY A 137 0.25 -7.55 1.93
C GLY A 137 -0.78 -6.42 1.95
N ALA A 138 -1.54 -6.27 0.87
CA ALA A 138 -2.72 -5.40 0.79
C ALA A 138 -3.97 -6.27 0.84
N ALA A 139 -4.62 -6.31 2.00
CA ALA A 139 -5.85 -7.04 2.21
C ALA A 139 -7.07 -6.14 1.94
N PHE A 140 -8.03 -6.60 1.17
CA PHE A 140 -9.25 -5.86 0.83
C PHE A 140 -10.41 -6.83 0.62
N VAL A 141 -11.64 -6.30 0.60
CA VAL A 141 -12.84 -7.08 0.33
C VAL A 141 -13.46 -6.60 -0.98
N GLN A 142 -13.67 -7.54 -1.90
CA GLN A 142 -14.36 -7.29 -3.17
C GLN A 142 -15.47 -8.32 -3.33
N ASN A 143 -16.69 -7.89 -3.69
CA ASN A 143 -17.84 -8.78 -3.83
C ASN A 143 -18.06 -9.69 -2.60
N ASN A 144 -17.86 -9.13 -1.40
CA ASN A 144 -17.92 -9.84 -0.11
C ASN A 144 -16.94 -11.01 0.06
N HIS A 145 -15.88 -11.07 -0.76
CA HIS A 145 -14.79 -12.03 -0.63
C HIS A 145 -13.51 -11.29 -0.21
N PRO A 146 -12.79 -11.79 0.81
CA PRO A 146 -11.52 -11.22 1.22
C PRO A 146 -10.40 -11.65 0.26
N TYR A 147 -9.60 -10.70 -0.18
CA TYR A 147 -8.43 -10.89 -1.04
C TYR A 147 -7.19 -10.32 -0.39
N LEU A 148 -6.04 -10.90 -0.76
CA LEU A 148 -4.72 -10.39 -0.42
C LEU A 148 -3.92 -10.24 -1.70
N TYR A 149 -3.39 -9.04 -1.92
CA TYR A 149 -2.41 -8.80 -2.97
C TYR A 149 -1.05 -8.51 -2.35
N GLU A 150 0.01 -9.08 -2.90
CA GLU A 150 1.32 -9.12 -2.28
C GLU A 150 2.32 -8.26 -3.07
N TYR A 151 3.05 -7.41 -2.35
CA TYR A 151 4.19 -6.67 -2.87
C TYR A 151 5.45 -7.13 -2.14
N GLY A 152 6.57 -7.11 -2.84
CA GLY A 152 7.90 -7.35 -2.28
C GLY A 152 8.90 -6.29 -2.72
N ASN A 153 10.18 -6.58 -2.54
CA ASN A 153 11.29 -5.80 -3.11
C ASN A 153 11.25 -4.30 -2.79
N ARG A 154 10.94 -3.94 -1.53
CA ARG A 154 10.85 -2.54 -1.08
C ARG A 154 12.08 -1.73 -1.51
N GLY A 155 11.91 -0.77 -2.40
CA GLY A 155 12.94 0.14 -2.90
C GLY A 155 12.90 1.50 -2.23
N PRO A 156 13.89 2.36 -2.50
CA PRO A 156 13.84 3.77 -2.09
C PRO A 156 12.70 4.50 -2.80
N LEU A 157 12.18 5.55 -2.18
CA LEU A 157 11.19 6.44 -2.81
C LEU A 157 11.82 7.27 -3.93
N LYS A 158 11.00 7.61 -4.94
CA LYS A 158 11.35 8.61 -5.95
C LYS A 158 11.36 10.01 -5.31
N ALA A 159 12.32 10.83 -5.73
CA ALA A 159 12.48 12.21 -5.24
C ALA A 159 11.34 13.14 -5.70
N SER A 160 10.59 12.74 -6.72
CA SER A 160 9.46 13.47 -7.27
C SER A 160 8.24 12.56 -7.42
N VAL A 161 7.07 13.17 -7.36
CA VAL A 161 5.79 12.59 -7.76
C VAL A 161 5.35 13.18 -9.10
N ASP A 162 4.46 12.46 -9.79
CA ASP A 162 3.87 12.89 -11.05
C ASP A 162 3.15 14.23 -10.90
N GLN A 163 3.15 15.04 -11.97
CA GLN A 163 2.52 16.36 -11.98
C GLN A 163 1.01 16.29 -11.72
N GLN A 164 0.34 15.25 -12.19
CA GLN A 164 -1.12 15.11 -12.08
C GLN A 164 -1.59 14.96 -10.63
N ILE A 165 -0.77 14.38 -9.75
CA ILE A 165 -1.10 14.18 -8.34
C ILE A 165 -0.38 15.15 -7.41
N ARG A 166 0.56 15.95 -7.93
CA ARG A 166 1.46 16.80 -7.14
C ARG A 166 0.72 17.73 -6.20
N ASP A 167 -0.33 18.39 -6.68
CA ASP A 167 -1.05 19.38 -5.88
C ASP A 167 -1.80 18.72 -4.73
N ARG A 168 -2.52 17.62 -4.99
CA ARG A 168 -3.19 16.83 -3.96
C ARG A 168 -2.21 16.22 -2.96
N PHE A 169 -1.06 15.73 -3.45
CA PHE A 169 0.02 15.21 -2.62
C PHE A 169 0.57 16.29 -1.67
N ASN A 170 0.83 17.50 -2.19
CA ASN A 170 1.33 18.61 -1.37
C ASN A 170 0.27 19.12 -0.38
N GLN A 171 -0.98 19.25 -0.81
CA GLN A 171 -2.10 19.70 0.03
C GLN A 171 -2.35 18.74 1.20
N ALA A 172 -2.18 17.43 0.99
CA ALA A 172 -2.26 16.43 2.04
C ALA A 172 -1.03 16.40 2.97
N GLY A 173 -0.04 17.28 2.74
CA GLY A 173 1.16 17.39 3.56
C GLY A 173 2.16 16.25 3.36
N CYS A 174 2.11 15.54 2.23
CA CYS A 174 3.01 14.44 1.91
C CYS A 174 4.43 14.94 1.58
N LEU A 175 5.44 14.11 1.80
CA LEU A 175 6.85 14.47 1.62
C LEU A 175 7.59 13.41 0.80
N THR A 176 8.43 13.82 -0.16
CA THR A 176 9.15 12.90 -1.07
C THR A 176 10.56 12.49 -0.62
N GLY A 177 10.97 12.89 0.58
CA GLY A 177 12.37 12.72 1.00
C GLY A 177 12.58 12.62 2.50
N LEU A 178 13.81 12.94 2.90
CA LEU A 178 14.20 13.01 4.30
C LEU A 178 13.38 14.10 5.02
N PRO A 179 13.11 13.91 6.31
CA PRO A 179 12.53 14.98 7.10
C PRO A 179 13.45 16.21 7.08
N LYS A 180 12.83 17.39 7.08
CA LYS A 180 13.53 18.67 7.19
C LYS A 180 13.52 19.15 8.64
#